data_AF-A0A7W1RES2-F1
#
_entry.id   AF-A0A7W1RES2-F1
#
_cell.length_a   1.000
_cell.length_b   1.000
_cell.length_c   1.000
_cell.angle_alpha   90.00
_cell.angle_beta   90.00
_cell.angle_gamma   90.00
#
_symmetry.space_group_name_H-M   'P 1'
#
loop_
_entity.id
_entity.type
_entity.pdbx_description
1 polymer ?
#
loop_
_entity_poly.entity_id
_entity_poly.type
_entity_poly.pdbx_seq_one_letter_code
_entity_poly.pdbx_strand_id
1 'polypeptide(L)'
;MAEEYKISEPDHDHFLAACTKECPHIFPTFQVLGSEIQSKIKNMTGLLHFGHVHHVEGSPSMLTKLKNSAILQNDPSAFDFEILTHICDVSAARGHEDNRGSKVLTENTFRAIESVKNSLHHLAAHSEEEALKQYLLERADELGLDSNNQSQQFVLARLGVMMRLFSKEKGKALETGYQSLSKDQRAFLNSELNPLIVRNERTPTYVPAVLVNLLSTYSKQGLSKDKAIKKCLQDGATCLANIFHQYRNGQANQPYTPTLTLNFNKVAGQLRDQPALLRNATFSIDKDGHVEIKAKL
;
A
#
# COMPACT_ATOMS: atom_id res chain seq x y z
N MET A 1 -4.95 -25.35 -17.95
CA MET A 1 -5.49 -24.14 -18.63
C MET A 1 -4.47 -22.99 -18.64
N ALA A 2 -4.27 -22.20 -17.58
CA ALA A 2 -3.24 -21.13 -17.61
C ALA A 2 -1.78 -21.68 -17.72
N GLU A 3 -1.53 -22.84 -17.11
CA GLU A 3 -0.25 -23.57 -17.19
C GLU A 3 0.15 -23.94 -18.63
N GLU A 4 -0.82 -24.16 -19.52
CA GLU A 4 -0.57 -24.45 -20.95
C GLU A 4 0.08 -23.26 -21.66
N TYR A 5 -0.12 -22.05 -21.13
CA TYR A 5 0.48 -20.79 -21.59
C TYR A 5 1.74 -20.41 -20.81
N LYS A 6 2.23 -21.29 -19.92
CA LYS A 6 3.39 -21.05 -19.04
C LYS A 6 3.25 -19.80 -18.16
N ILE A 7 2.01 -19.45 -17.80
CA ILE A 7 1.72 -18.36 -16.87
C ILE A 7 1.68 -18.95 -15.46
N SER A 8 2.64 -18.56 -14.62
CA SER A 8 2.77 -19.02 -13.23
C SER A 8 2.95 -17.88 -12.23
N GLU A 9 2.34 -16.72 -12.49
CA GLU A 9 2.50 -15.57 -11.60
C GLU A 9 1.78 -15.79 -10.27
N PRO A 10 2.49 -15.66 -9.12
CA PRO A 10 1.90 -15.83 -7.80
C PRO A 10 1.08 -14.59 -7.37
N ASP A 11 1.35 -13.43 -7.97
CA ASP A 11 0.57 -12.23 -7.77
C ASP A 11 -0.68 -12.27 -8.67
N HIS A 12 -1.86 -12.17 -8.05
CA HIS A 12 -3.13 -12.31 -8.76
C HIS A 12 -3.39 -11.22 -9.82
N ASP A 13 -2.91 -9.99 -9.60
CA ASP A 13 -3.08 -8.87 -10.54
C ASP A 13 -2.19 -9.09 -11.77
N HIS A 14 -0.94 -9.50 -11.54
CA HIS A 14 -0.04 -9.88 -12.62
C HIS A 14 -0.52 -11.12 -13.38
N PHE A 15 -1.04 -12.12 -12.66
CA PHE A 15 -1.63 -13.32 -13.26
C PHE A 15 -2.83 -12.98 -14.14
N LEU A 16 -3.74 -12.14 -13.66
CA LEU A 16 -4.89 -11.67 -14.43
C LEU A 16 -4.45 -10.87 -15.65
N ALA A 17 -3.47 -9.98 -15.51
CA ALA A 17 -2.92 -9.20 -16.62
C ALA A 17 -2.32 -10.11 -17.71
N ALA A 18 -1.57 -11.13 -17.32
CA ALA A 18 -0.99 -12.10 -18.25
C ALA A 18 -2.09 -12.94 -18.93
N CYS A 19 -3.02 -13.49 -18.16
CA CYS A 19 -4.08 -14.35 -18.70
C CYS A 19 -5.02 -13.59 -19.63
N THR A 20 -5.36 -12.35 -19.31
CA THR A 20 -6.25 -11.52 -20.14
C THR A 20 -5.61 -11.18 -21.49
N LYS A 21 -4.27 -11.14 -21.57
CA LYS A 21 -3.53 -10.91 -22.81
C LYS A 21 -3.35 -12.19 -23.63
N GLU A 22 -2.82 -13.24 -23.00
CA GLU A 22 -2.34 -14.44 -23.70
C GLU A 22 -3.42 -15.53 -23.85
N CYS A 23 -4.33 -15.65 -22.88
CA CYS A 23 -5.33 -16.72 -22.86
C CYS A 23 -6.71 -16.27 -22.36
N PRO A 24 -7.30 -15.17 -22.90
CA PRO A 24 -8.55 -14.61 -22.39
C PRO A 24 -9.76 -15.57 -22.44
N HIS A 25 -9.68 -16.63 -23.24
CA HIS A 25 -10.73 -17.66 -23.37
C HIS A 25 -10.92 -18.48 -22.10
N ILE A 26 -9.96 -18.50 -21.17
CA ILE A 26 -10.11 -19.17 -19.88
C ILE A 26 -11.10 -18.47 -18.94
N PHE A 27 -11.52 -17.24 -19.27
CA PHE A 27 -12.49 -16.46 -18.52
C PHE A 27 -13.81 -16.35 -19.30
N PRO A 28 -14.80 -17.24 -19.06
CA PRO A 28 -16.08 -17.21 -19.80
C PRO A 28 -16.80 -15.86 -19.70
N THR A 29 -16.71 -15.19 -18.55
CA THR A 29 -17.29 -13.86 -18.32
C THR A 29 -16.60 -12.76 -19.12
N PHE A 30 -15.33 -12.93 -19.49
CA PHE A 30 -14.65 -12.02 -20.40
C PHE A 30 -15.10 -12.23 -21.86
N GLN A 31 -15.32 -13.49 -22.25
CA GLN A 31 -15.72 -13.85 -23.62
C GLN A 31 -17.11 -13.33 -24.02
N VAL A 32 -18.01 -13.13 -23.06
CA VAL A 32 -19.34 -12.55 -23.32
C VAL A 32 -19.30 -11.04 -23.57
N LEU A 33 -18.19 -10.36 -23.26
CA LEU A 33 -18.05 -8.92 -23.48
C LEU A 33 -17.83 -8.61 -24.96
N GLY A 34 -18.34 -7.46 -25.43
CA GLY A 34 -18.05 -6.96 -26.77
C GLY A 34 -16.54 -6.69 -26.97
N SER A 35 -16.07 -6.81 -28.22
CA SER A 35 -14.65 -6.69 -28.57
C SER A 35 -14.02 -5.36 -28.13
N GLU A 36 -14.79 -4.27 -28.15
CA GLU A 36 -14.36 -2.95 -27.65
C GLU A 36 -14.02 -3.00 -26.15
N ILE A 37 -14.91 -3.56 -25.32
CA ILE A 37 -14.72 -3.66 -23.87
C ILE A 37 -13.56 -4.62 -23.57
N GLN A 38 -13.48 -5.74 -24.27
CA GLN A 38 -12.35 -6.67 -24.14
C GLN A 38 -11.01 -5.98 -24.44
N SER A 39 -10.96 -5.15 -25.49
CA SER A 39 -9.76 -4.37 -25.84
C SER A 39 -9.40 -3.37 -24.74
N LYS A 40 -10.38 -2.63 -24.23
CA LYS A 40 -10.20 -1.68 -23.11
C LYS A 40 -9.60 -2.38 -21.89
N ILE A 41 -10.20 -3.48 -21.43
CA ILE A 41 -9.70 -4.24 -20.28
C ILE A 41 -8.25 -4.69 -20.52
N LYS A 42 -7.94 -5.32 -21.66
CA LYS A 42 -6.58 -5.78 -22.00
C LYS A 42 -5.52 -4.68 -21.94
N ASN A 43 -5.89 -3.47 -22.36
CA ASN A 43 -4.98 -2.33 -22.40
C ASN A 43 -4.79 -1.68 -21.02
N MET A 44 -5.73 -1.88 -20.10
CA MET A 44 -5.71 -1.32 -18.75
C MET A 44 -5.06 -2.23 -17.71
N THR A 45 -5.35 -3.53 -17.79
CA THR A 45 -4.97 -4.46 -16.73
C THR A 45 -3.45 -4.47 -16.54
N GLY A 46 -3.05 -4.26 -15.28
CA GLY A 46 -1.65 -4.24 -14.87
C GLY A 46 -0.89 -2.95 -15.18
N LEU A 47 -1.55 -1.86 -15.60
CA LEU A 47 -0.90 -0.54 -15.71
C LEU A 47 -0.59 0.07 -14.34
N LEU A 48 -1.34 -0.31 -13.31
CA LEU A 48 -1.20 0.17 -11.94
C LEU A 48 -1.61 -0.92 -10.95
N HIS A 49 -0.97 -0.96 -9.79
CA HIS A 49 -1.46 -1.73 -8.65
C HIS A 49 -2.20 -0.78 -7.69
N PHE A 50 -3.54 -0.80 -7.70
CA PHE A 50 -4.34 0.15 -6.91
C PHE A 50 -4.14 0.02 -5.41
N GLY A 51 -3.99 -1.20 -4.88
CA GLY A 51 -3.65 -1.43 -3.47
C GLY A 51 -2.41 -0.62 -3.03
N HIS A 52 -1.34 -0.63 -3.82
CA HIS A 52 -0.13 0.15 -3.52
C HIS A 52 -0.36 1.66 -3.51
N VAL A 53 -1.17 2.19 -4.43
CA VAL A 53 -1.48 3.64 -4.46
C VAL A 53 -2.41 4.03 -3.34
N HIS A 54 -3.53 3.32 -3.19
CA HIS A 54 -4.52 3.54 -2.14
C HIS A 54 -3.88 3.48 -0.76
N HIS A 55 -2.88 2.62 -0.55
CA HIS A 55 -2.19 2.50 0.73
C HIS A 55 -0.82 3.20 0.81
N VAL A 56 -0.41 3.91 -0.25
CA VAL A 56 0.89 4.60 -0.37
C VAL A 56 2.06 3.68 0.01
N GLU A 57 2.05 2.44 -0.49
CA GLU A 57 3.11 1.45 -0.22
C GLU A 57 4.40 1.79 -0.96
N GLY A 58 4.29 2.38 -2.14
CA GLY A 58 5.42 2.70 -3.02
C GLY A 58 5.94 4.14 -2.92
N SER A 59 6.68 4.51 -3.96
CA SER A 59 7.17 5.88 -4.24
C SER A 59 6.51 6.40 -5.53
N PRO A 60 6.79 7.63 -6.02
CA PRO A 60 6.18 8.14 -7.24
C PRO A 60 6.34 7.20 -8.45
N SER A 61 7.44 6.43 -8.52
CA SER A 61 7.71 5.47 -9.59
C SER A 61 6.63 4.39 -9.79
N MET A 62 5.78 4.13 -8.79
CA MET A 62 4.65 3.20 -8.93
C MET A 62 3.61 3.69 -9.95
N LEU A 63 3.61 4.98 -10.28
CA LEU A 63 2.69 5.61 -11.23
C LEU A 63 3.23 5.66 -12.67
N THR A 64 4.53 5.40 -12.87
CA THR A 64 5.21 5.61 -14.16
C THR A 64 4.61 4.78 -15.30
N LYS A 65 4.22 3.53 -15.03
CA LYS A 65 3.62 2.66 -16.05
C LYS A 65 2.27 3.19 -16.54
N LEU A 66 1.41 3.64 -15.61
CA LEU A 66 0.14 4.27 -15.95
C LEU A 66 0.36 5.56 -16.75
N LYS A 67 1.28 6.42 -16.31
CA LYS A 67 1.60 7.67 -17.02
C LYS A 67 2.07 7.42 -18.46
N ASN A 68 3.02 6.49 -18.64
CA ASN A 68 3.59 6.19 -19.95
C ASN A 68 2.60 5.51 -20.91
N SER A 69 1.51 4.94 -20.40
CA SER A 69 0.46 4.33 -21.25
C SER A 69 -0.37 5.35 -22.02
N ALA A 70 -0.35 6.64 -21.60
CA ALA A 70 -1.19 7.71 -22.10
C ALA A 70 -2.71 7.46 -21.99
N ILE A 71 -3.17 6.41 -21.29
CA ILE A 71 -4.59 6.08 -21.21
C ILE A 71 -5.40 7.17 -20.50
N LEU A 72 -4.80 7.83 -19.51
CA LEU A 72 -5.43 8.93 -18.78
C LEU A 72 -5.76 10.13 -19.69
N GLN A 73 -5.02 10.30 -20.79
CA GLN A 73 -5.25 11.36 -21.78
C GLN A 73 -6.16 10.88 -22.91
N ASN A 74 -5.93 9.66 -23.40
CA ASN A 74 -6.56 9.16 -24.62
C ASN A 74 -7.93 8.52 -24.36
N ASP A 75 -8.12 7.87 -23.21
CA ASP A 75 -9.37 7.22 -22.83
C ASP A 75 -9.57 7.23 -21.29
N PRO A 76 -9.84 8.40 -20.70
CA PRO A 76 -10.09 8.53 -19.26
C PRO A 76 -11.30 7.71 -18.79
N SER A 77 -12.26 7.41 -19.69
CA SER A 77 -13.44 6.60 -19.37
C SER A 77 -13.09 5.13 -19.14
N ALA A 78 -12.14 4.60 -19.92
CA ALA A 78 -11.61 3.28 -19.68
C ALA A 78 -10.93 3.26 -18.30
N PHE A 79 -10.07 4.24 -17.99
CA PHE A 79 -9.44 4.30 -16.68
C PHE A 79 -10.45 4.33 -15.51
N ASP A 80 -11.57 5.04 -15.66
CA ASP A 80 -12.65 5.04 -14.66
C ASP A 80 -13.31 3.66 -14.46
N PHE A 81 -13.34 2.83 -15.50
CA PHE A 81 -13.76 1.43 -15.38
C PHE A 81 -12.80 0.62 -14.50
N GLU A 82 -11.50 0.89 -14.57
CA GLU A 82 -10.51 0.24 -13.69
C GLU A 82 -10.64 0.73 -12.23
N ILE A 83 -11.07 1.97 -12.00
CA ILE A 83 -11.45 2.41 -10.64
C ILE A 83 -12.65 1.59 -10.14
N LEU A 84 -13.63 1.33 -10.99
CA LEU A 84 -14.79 0.49 -10.64
C LEU A 84 -14.37 -0.95 -10.31
N THR A 85 -13.43 -1.55 -11.06
CA THR A 85 -12.92 -2.90 -10.74
C THR A 85 -12.24 -2.92 -9.37
N HIS A 86 -11.48 -1.88 -9.02
CA HIS A 86 -10.89 -1.76 -7.68
C HIS A 86 -11.95 -1.58 -6.58
N ILE A 87 -13.01 -0.81 -6.81
CA ILE A 87 -14.13 -0.71 -5.87
C ILE A 87 -14.76 -2.09 -5.63
N CYS A 88 -14.97 -2.87 -6.68
CA CYS A 88 -15.49 -4.24 -6.58
C CYS A 88 -14.57 -5.15 -5.76
N ASP A 89 -13.26 -5.12 -6.01
CA ASP A 89 -12.26 -5.88 -5.25
C ASP A 89 -12.29 -5.52 -3.75
N VAL A 90 -12.23 -4.22 -3.43
CA VAL A 90 -12.33 -3.72 -2.05
C VAL A 90 -13.67 -4.08 -1.41
N SER A 91 -14.77 -4.08 -2.18
CA SER A 91 -16.09 -4.45 -1.66
C SER A 91 -16.19 -5.92 -1.27
N ALA A 92 -15.53 -6.79 -2.04
CA ALA A 92 -15.52 -8.23 -1.84
C ALA A 92 -14.53 -8.67 -0.74
N ALA A 93 -13.58 -7.81 -0.38
CA ALA A 93 -12.64 -8.08 0.70
C ALA A 93 -13.37 -8.47 2.00
N ARG A 94 -13.03 -9.65 2.54
CA ARG A 94 -13.68 -10.28 3.72
C ARG A 94 -15.14 -10.69 3.51
N GLY A 95 -15.59 -10.89 2.27
CA GLY A 95 -16.93 -11.39 1.97
C GLY A 95 -17.23 -12.80 2.52
N HIS A 96 -16.19 -13.59 2.80
CA HIS A 96 -16.33 -14.88 3.48
C HIS A 96 -16.81 -14.75 4.94
N GLU A 97 -16.67 -13.57 5.55
CA GLU A 97 -17.13 -13.33 6.92
C GLU A 97 -18.57 -12.78 7.02
N ASP A 98 -19.05 -12.10 5.98
CA ASP A 98 -20.44 -11.67 5.84
C ASP A 98 -20.70 -11.38 4.35
N ASN A 99 -21.66 -12.08 3.76
CA ASN A 99 -21.99 -11.98 2.34
C ASN A 99 -23.16 -11.02 2.05
N ARG A 100 -23.74 -10.38 3.08
CA ARG A 100 -24.89 -9.46 2.93
C ARG A 100 -24.48 -8.02 2.60
N GLY A 101 -23.21 -7.68 2.76
CA GLY A 101 -22.69 -6.35 2.49
C GLY A 101 -21.18 -6.29 2.73
N SER A 102 -20.55 -5.20 2.30
CA SER A 102 -19.11 -5.05 2.47
C SER A 102 -18.76 -4.61 3.90
N LYS A 103 -17.82 -5.34 4.52
CA LYS A 103 -17.17 -4.93 5.78
C LYS A 103 -16.01 -3.96 5.56
N VAL A 104 -15.58 -3.77 4.32
CA VAL A 104 -14.36 -3.01 3.98
C VAL A 104 -14.69 -1.75 3.19
N LEU A 105 -15.59 -1.83 2.19
CA LEU A 105 -16.07 -0.64 1.46
C LEU A 105 -17.04 0.15 2.34
N THR A 106 -16.46 0.99 3.20
CA THR A 106 -17.18 2.00 3.98
C THR A 106 -17.14 3.34 3.26
N GLU A 107 -17.96 4.30 3.71
CA GLU A 107 -17.93 5.69 3.22
C GLU A 107 -16.50 6.28 3.21
N ASN A 108 -15.74 6.06 4.29
CA ASN A 108 -14.36 6.54 4.39
C ASN A 108 -13.43 5.88 3.36
N THR A 109 -13.61 4.58 3.13
CA THR A 109 -12.83 3.84 2.13
C THR A 109 -13.19 4.28 0.72
N PHE A 110 -14.48 4.52 0.45
CA PHE A 110 -14.93 5.04 -0.83
C PHE A 110 -14.36 6.43 -1.11
N ARG A 111 -14.39 7.34 -0.12
CA ARG A 111 -13.76 8.67 -0.24
C ARG A 111 -12.26 8.59 -0.52
N ALA A 112 -11.55 7.67 0.12
CA ALA A 112 -10.13 7.46 -0.17
C ALA A 112 -9.89 6.97 -1.60
N ILE A 113 -10.77 6.10 -2.13
CA ILE A 113 -10.70 5.65 -3.54
C ILE A 113 -10.97 6.83 -4.48
N GLU A 114 -11.96 7.69 -4.19
CA GLU A 114 -12.22 8.89 -4.99
C GLU A 114 -11.03 9.87 -4.96
N SER A 115 -10.38 10.06 -3.81
CA SER A 115 -9.14 10.83 -3.71
C SER A 115 -8.00 10.23 -4.56
N VAL A 116 -7.86 8.90 -4.57
CA VAL A 116 -6.91 8.21 -5.46
C VAL A 116 -7.27 8.48 -6.93
N LYS A 117 -8.53 8.31 -7.31
CA LYS A 117 -9.02 8.59 -8.67
C LYS A 117 -8.68 10.01 -9.10
N ASN A 118 -8.95 11.01 -8.26
CA ASN A 118 -8.66 12.41 -8.56
C ASN A 118 -7.17 12.68 -8.76
N SER A 119 -6.34 12.12 -7.88
CA SER A 119 -4.87 12.18 -7.99
C SER A 119 -4.35 11.50 -9.25
N LEU A 120 -4.92 10.36 -9.65
CA LEU A 120 -4.52 9.64 -10.86
C LEU A 120 -5.01 10.34 -12.13
N HIS A 121 -6.15 11.02 -12.12
CA HIS A 121 -6.54 11.90 -13.23
C HIS A 121 -5.61 13.12 -13.34
N HIS A 122 -5.14 13.66 -12.21
CA HIS A 122 -4.16 14.75 -12.21
C HIS A 122 -2.82 14.35 -12.85
N LEU A 123 -2.42 13.07 -12.71
CA LEU A 123 -1.23 12.50 -13.37
C LEU A 123 -1.23 12.69 -14.89
N ALA A 124 -2.39 12.82 -15.53
CA ALA A 124 -2.50 13.02 -16.98
C ALA A 124 -1.70 14.24 -17.47
N ALA A 125 -1.60 15.29 -16.66
CA ALA A 125 -0.93 16.55 -17.01
C ALA A 125 0.28 16.89 -16.12
N HIS A 126 0.60 16.05 -15.14
CA HIS A 126 1.58 16.35 -14.09
C HIS A 126 2.60 15.22 -13.90
N SER A 127 3.64 15.49 -13.11
CA SER A 127 4.61 14.48 -12.68
C SER A 127 3.97 13.44 -11.76
N GLU A 128 4.59 12.25 -11.71
CA GLU A 128 4.24 11.21 -10.75
C GLU A 128 4.33 11.72 -9.30
N GLU A 129 5.31 12.59 -9.02
CA GLU A 129 5.48 13.21 -7.71
C GLU A 129 4.33 14.16 -7.39
N GLU A 130 3.91 15.01 -8.33
CA GLU A 130 2.77 15.94 -8.15
C GLU A 130 1.46 15.21 -7.94
N ALA A 131 1.18 14.17 -8.73
CA ALA A 131 0.00 13.32 -8.55
C ALA A 131 -0.02 12.69 -7.15
N LEU A 132 1.09 12.08 -6.72
CA LEU A 132 1.16 11.46 -5.41
C LEU A 132 1.06 12.49 -4.27
N LYS A 133 1.67 13.68 -4.43
CA LYS A 133 1.52 14.80 -3.50
C LYS A 133 0.07 15.22 -3.35
N GLN A 134 -0.69 15.33 -4.44
CA GLN A 134 -2.10 15.68 -4.36
C GLN A 134 -2.86 14.69 -3.47
N TYR A 135 -2.68 13.38 -3.68
CA TYR A 135 -3.34 12.38 -2.84
C TYR A 135 -2.93 12.53 -1.36
N LEU A 136 -1.63 12.70 -1.09
CA LEU A 136 -1.13 12.87 0.27
C LEU A 136 -1.64 14.14 0.95
N LEU A 137 -1.82 15.24 0.22
CA LEU A 137 -2.40 16.48 0.74
C LEU A 137 -3.87 16.31 1.10
N GLU A 138 -4.67 15.63 0.26
CA GLU A 138 -6.06 15.30 0.57
C GLU A 138 -6.16 14.43 1.83
N ARG A 139 -5.29 13.41 1.94
CA ARG A 139 -5.19 12.57 3.15
C ARG A 139 -4.74 13.35 4.38
N ALA A 140 -3.83 14.31 4.21
CA ALA A 140 -3.35 15.16 5.30
C ALA A 140 -4.45 16.09 5.83
N ASP A 141 -5.25 16.68 4.95
CA ASP A 141 -6.39 17.53 5.33
C ASP A 141 -7.48 16.73 6.08
N GLU A 142 -7.83 15.54 5.59
CA GLU A 142 -8.79 14.66 6.26
C GLU A 142 -8.34 14.28 7.68
N LEU A 143 -7.04 14.07 7.86
CA LEU A 143 -6.41 13.81 9.16
C LEU A 143 -6.16 15.09 9.98
N GLY A 144 -6.32 16.28 9.41
CA GLY A 144 -6.06 17.55 10.08
C GLY A 144 -4.59 17.71 10.50
N LEU A 145 -3.65 17.26 9.65
CA LEU A 145 -2.21 17.35 9.91
C LEU A 145 -1.67 18.77 9.68
N ASP A 146 -0.73 19.21 10.51
CA ASP A 146 -0.10 20.53 10.42
C ASP A 146 0.67 20.71 9.09
N SER A 147 0.32 21.76 8.35
CA SER A 147 0.92 22.13 7.07
C SER A 147 2.26 22.85 7.19
N ASN A 148 2.67 23.27 8.40
CA ASN A 148 3.89 24.06 8.60
C ASN A 148 5.18 23.25 8.39
N ASN A 149 5.12 21.91 8.39
CA ASN A 149 6.26 21.03 8.13
C ASN A 149 5.93 20.01 7.03
N GLN A 150 6.06 20.42 5.77
CA GLN A 150 5.68 19.61 4.60
C GLN A 150 6.33 18.22 4.57
N SER A 151 7.63 18.12 4.87
CA SER A 151 8.34 16.81 4.85
C SER A 151 7.75 15.85 5.88
N GLN A 152 7.48 16.34 7.09
CA GLN A 152 6.84 15.56 8.14
C GLN A 152 5.38 15.24 7.80
N GLN A 153 4.66 16.19 7.19
CA GLN A 153 3.25 16.04 6.82
C GLN A 153 3.06 14.83 5.88
N PHE A 154 3.90 14.67 4.86
CA PHE A 154 3.77 13.55 3.90
C PHE A 154 4.07 12.19 4.52
N VAL A 155 5.04 12.11 5.43
CA VAL A 155 5.34 10.88 6.19
C VAL A 155 4.17 10.52 7.09
N LEU A 156 3.58 11.50 7.77
CA LEU A 156 2.40 11.28 8.61
C LEU A 156 1.17 10.90 7.79
N ALA A 157 0.93 11.55 6.64
CA ALA A 157 -0.16 11.17 5.74
C ALA A 157 0.00 9.72 5.27
N ARG A 158 1.20 9.31 4.86
CA ARG A 158 1.49 7.90 4.50
C ARG A 158 1.21 6.95 5.66
N LEU A 159 1.73 7.23 6.85
CA LEU A 159 1.52 6.38 8.03
C LEU A 159 0.04 6.30 8.41
N GLY A 160 -0.69 7.41 8.34
CA GLY A 160 -2.12 7.47 8.57
C GLY A 160 -2.91 6.63 7.57
N VAL A 161 -2.54 6.70 6.28
CA VAL A 161 -3.11 5.85 5.22
C VAL A 161 -2.83 4.37 5.49
N MET A 162 -1.57 3.99 5.75
CA MET A 162 -1.19 2.60 6.02
C MET A 162 -1.86 2.05 7.29
N MET A 163 -2.15 2.90 8.27
CA MET A 163 -2.91 2.56 9.48
C MET A 163 -4.44 2.63 9.31
N ARG A 164 -4.93 3.06 8.13
CA ARG A 164 -6.36 3.24 7.82
C ARG A 164 -7.05 4.23 8.78
N LEU A 165 -6.43 5.39 8.99
CA LEU A 165 -6.96 6.49 9.79
C LEU A 165 -7.70 7.49 8.88
N PHE A 166 -8.91 7.93 9.30
CA PHE A 166 -9.84 8.72 8.48
C PHE A 166 -10.50 9.88 9.24
N SER A 167 -9.85 10.42 10.26
CA SER A 167 -10.47 11.45 11.10
C SER A 167 -9.43 12.34 11.75
N LYS A 168 -9.76 13.62 11.93
CA LYS A 168 -8.93 14.61 12.62
C LYS A 168 -8.51 14.20 14.03
N GLU A 169 -9.38 13.53 14.80
CA GLU A 169 -9.03 12.99 16.13
C GLU A 169 -7.86 11.99 16.04
N LYS A 170 -7.97 11.01 15.13
CA LYS A 170 -6.90 10.03 14.87
C LYS A 170 -5.63 10.67 14.30
N GLY A 171 -5.76 11.69 13.45
CA GLY A 171 -4.62 12.44 12.93
C GLY A 171 -3.91 13.21 14.04
N LYS A 172 -4.65 13.82 14.98
CA LYS A 172 -4.05 14.46 16.15
C LYS A 172 -3.29 13.46 17.02
N ALA A 173 -3.86 12.29 17.26
CA ALA A 173 -3.19 11.21 17.98
C ALA A 173 -1.91 10.73 17.27
N LEU A 174 -1.94 10.65 15.94
CA LEU A 174 -0.78 10.32 15.11
C LEU A 174 0.33 11.37 15.25
N GLU A 175 -0.01 12.66 15.13
CA GLU A 175 0.94 13.76 15.33
C GLU A 175 1.55 13.76 16.73
N THR A 176 0.72 13.67 17.77
CA THR A 176 1.21 13.63 19.15
C THR A 176 2.10 12.41 19.41
N GLY A 177 1.71 11.25 18.87
CA GLY A 177 2.54 10.03 18.92
C GLY A 177 3.90 10.25 18.26
N TYR A 178 3.92 10.82 17.07
CA TYR A 178 5.14 11.09 16.31
C TYR A 178 6.04 12.14 16.99
N GLN A 179 5.46 13.21 17.53
CA GLN A 179 6.21 14.24 18.28
C GLN A 179 6.82 13.70 19.58
N SER A 180 6.27 12.61 20.13
CA SER A 180 6.83 11.94 21.31
C SER A 180 8.03 11.04 21.02
N LEU A 181 8.37 10.79 19.75
CA LEU A 181 9.62 10.11 19.35
C LEU A 181 10.82 11.05 19.56
N SER A 182 12.04 10.50 19.66
CA SER A 182 13.24 11.33 19.67
C SER A 182 13.45 12.04 18.33
N LYS A 183 14.27 13.10 18.32
CA LYS A 183 14.64 13.81 17.07
C LYS A 183 15.24 12.84 16.05
N ASP A 184 16.11 11.94 16.50
CA ASP A 184 16.79 10.97 15.63
C ASP A 184 15.81 9.92 15.10
N GLN A 185 14.87 9.45 15.93
CA GLN A 185 13.81 8.54 15.48
C GLN A 185 12.93 9.19 14.41
N ARG A 186 12.54 10.47 14.58
CA ARG A 186 11.76 11.19 13.57
C ARG A 186 12.55 11.37 12.28
N ALA A 187 13.83 11.78 12.37
CA ALA A 187 14.70 11.93 11.21
C ALA A 187 14.85 10.60 10.45
N PHE A 188 15.01 9.50 11.17
CA PHE A 188 15.10 8.15 10.59
C PHE A 188 13.79 7.72 9.91
N LEU A 189 12.64 7.93 10.55
CA LEU A 189 11.35 7.65 9.91
C LEU A 189 11.16 8.51 8.65
N ASN A 190 11.56 9.77 8.66
CA ASN A 190 11.49 10.63 7.49
C ASN A 190 12.43 10.16 6.38
N SER A 191 13.65 9.71 6.70
CA SER A 191 14.59 9.23 5.69
C SER A 191 14.14 7.92 5.05
N GLU A 192 13.46 7.03 5.80
CA GLU A 192 13.10 5.70 5.30
C GLU A 192 11.68 5.60 4.73
N LEU A 193 10.73 6.36 5.29
CA LEU A 193 9.29 6.24 4.98
C LEU A 193 8.71 7.44 4.23
N ASN A 194 9.49 8.46 3.88
CA ASN A 194 8.98 9.54 3.04
C ASN A 194 8.50 8.99 1.68
N PRO A 195 7.20 9.15 1.34
CA PRO A 195 6.63 8.59 0.12
C PRO A 195 7.10 9.27 -1.15
N LEU A 196 7.71 10.45 -1.06
CA LEU A 196 8.17 11.22 -2.22
C LEU A 196 9.62 10.93 -2.60
N ILE A 197 10.37 10.19 -1.77
CA ILE A 197 11.71 9.74 -2.13
C ILE A 197 11.56 8.58 -3.11
N VAL A 198 11.96 8.81 -4.37
CA VAL A 198 12.01 7.77 -5.38
C VAL A 198 13.02 6.70 -4.96
N ARG A 199 12.57 5.44 -4.98
CA ARG A 199 13.38 4.28 -4.64
C ARG A 199 13.61 3.42 -5.87
N ASN A 200 14.79 2.82 -5.96
CA ASN A 200 15.15 1.92 -7.05
C ASN A 200 14.53 0.53 -6.88
N GLU A 201 14.27 0.13 -5.63
CA GLU A 201 13.61 -1.15 -5.37
C GLU A 201 12.14 -1.16 -5.76
N ARG A 202 11.63 -2.36 -6.06
CA ARG A 202 10.20 -2.60 -6.24
C ARG A 202 9.41 -2.23 -4.99
N THR A 203 8.16 -1.80 -5.20
CA THR A 203 7.25 -1.49 -4.10
C THR A 203 7.03 -2.74 -3.25
N PRO A 204 7.28 -2.68 -1.92
CA PRO A 204 7.02 -3.80 -1.04
C PRO A 204 5.51 -4.08 -0.95
N THR A 205 5.15 -5.30 -0.58
CA THR A 205 3.76 -5.73 -0.44
C THR A 205 3.42 -6.02 1.03
N TYR A 206 2.15 -5.81 1.41
CA TYR A 206 1.59 -6.09 2.74
C TYR A 206 2.15 -5.21 3.88
N VAL A 207 2.84 -4.11 3.58
CA VAL A 207 3.34 -3.18 4.60
C VAL A 207 2.20 -2.58 5.45
N PRO A 208 1.06 -2.15 4.88
CA PRO A 208 -0.08 -1.65 5.65
C PRO A 208 -0.66 -2.70 6.60
N ALA A 209 -0.66 -3.98 6.19
CA ALA A 209 -1.19 -5.06 7.00
C ALA A 209 -0.42 -5.22 8.33
N VAL A 210 0.89 -4.94 8.32
CA VAL A 210 1.72 -4.90 9.54
C VAL A 210 1.17 -3.87 10.54
N LEU A 211 0.95 -2.63 10.08
CA LEU A 211 0.49 -1.54 10.95
C LEU A 211 -0.97 -1.72 11.38
N VAL A 212 -1.85 -2.15 10.47
CA VAL A 212 -3.27 -2.42 10.78
C VAL A 212 -3.39 -3.54 11.82
N ASN A 213 -2.63 -4.62 11.69
CA ASN A 213 -2.67 -5.73 12.64
C ASN A 213 -2.14 -5.32 14.01
N LEU A 214 -1.01 -4.60 14.06
CA LEU A 214 -0.49 -4.07 15.33
C LEU A 214 -1.49 -3.14 16.01
N LEU A 215 -2.07 -2.19 15.27
CA LEU A 215 -3.06 -1.26 15.81
C LEU A 215 -4.29 -2.00 16.36
N SER A 216 -4.79 -3.00 15.62
CA SER A 216 -5.90 -3.84 16.04
C SER A 216 -5.56 -4.64 17.31
N THR A 217 -4.39 -5.27 17.35
CA THR A 217 -3.97 -6.07 18.51
C THR A 217 -3.74 -5.21 19.75
N TYR A 218 -3.12 -4.04 19.62
CA TYR A 218 -2.97 -3.11 20.75
C TYR A 218 -4.32 -2.60 21.28
N SER A 219 -5.26 -2.33 20.39
CA SER A 219 -6.63 -1.96 20.80
C SER A 219 -7.32 -3.10 21.56
N LYS A 220 -7.17 -4.35 21.09
CA LYS A 220 -7.69 -5.55 21.78
C LYS A 220 -7.03 -5.81 23.14
N GLN A 221 -5.79 -5.36 23.33
CA GLN A 221 -5.07 -5.38 24.62
C GLN A 221 -5.52 -4.26 25.58
N GLY A 222 -6.54 -3.47 25.22
CA GLY A 222 -7.12 -2.45 26.08
C GLY A 222 -6.41 -1.09 26.05
N LEU A 223 -5.48 -0.87 25.12
CA LEU A 223 -4.91 0.46 24.92
C LEU A 223 -5.99 1.40 24.36
N SER A 224 -6.02 2.64 24.85
CA SER A 224 -6.81 3.69 24.20
C SER A 224 -6.34 3.91 22.77
N LYS A 225 -7.20 4.45 21.91
CA LYS A 225 -6.88 4.72 20.50
C LYS A 225 -5.55 5.47 20.35
N ASP A 226 -5.36 6.54 21.12
CA ASP A 226 -4.13 7.35 21.07
C ASP A 226 -2.89 6.57 21.49
N LYS A 227 -3.00 5.76 22.55
CA LYS A 227 -1.91 4.90 23.02
C LYS A 227 -1.60 3.81 21.99
N ALA A 228 -2.61 3.24 21.34
CA ALA A 228 -2.45 2.22 20.31
C ALA A 228 -1.77 2.79 19.06
N ILE A 229 -2.17 3.98 18.59
CA ILE A 229 -1.53 4.69 17.47
C ILE A 229 -0.07 5.02 17.81
N LYS A 230 0.18 5.62 18.97
CA LYS A 230 1.54 5.93 19.43
C LYS A 230 2.42 4.69 19.49
N LYS A 231 1.90 3.59 20.05
CA LYS A 231 2.64 2.33 20.14
C LYS A 231 2.89 1.71 18.77
N CYS A 232 1.94 1.82 17.85
CA CYS A 232 2.11 1.37 16.47
C CYS A 232 3.19 2.16 15.72
N LEU A 233 3.36 3.46 15.99
CA LEU A 233 4.48 4.24 15.48
C LEU A 233 5.82 3.77 16.05
N GLN A 234 5.90 3.66 17.37
CA GLN A 234 7.13 3.32 18.08
C GLN A 234 7.64 1.93 17.72
N ASP A 235 6.73 0.96 17.60
CA ASP A 235 7.11 -0.43 17.38
C ASP A 235 7.05 -0.76 15.87
N GLY A 236 5.90 -0.52 15.23
CA GLY A 236 5.63 -0.94 13.86
C GLY A 236 6.36 -0.10 12.81
N ALA A 237 6.14 1.22 12.82
CA ALA A 237 6.75 2.09 11.81
C ALA A 237 8.28 2.10 11.92
N THR A 238 8.83 2.10 13.14
CA THR A 238 10.28 1.98 13.36
C THR A 238 10.83 0.63 12.91
N CYS A 239 10.12 -0.48 13.14
CA CYS A 239 10.53 -1.79 12.63
C CYS A 239 10.60 -1.82 11.11
N LEU A 240 9.54 -1.34 10.43
CA LEU A 240 9.50 -1.26 8.96
C LEU A 240 10.64 -0.39 8.41
N ALA A 241 10.84 0.81 8.98
CA ALA A 241 11.94 1.70 8.60
C ALA A 241 13.31 1.01 8.75
N ASN A 242 13.53 0.30 9.86
CA ASN A 242 14.77 -0.43 10.09
C ASN A 242 14.99 -1.58 9.11
N ILE A 243 13.93 -2.34 8.76
CA ILE A 243 14.02 -3.41 7.76
C ILE A 243 14.42 -2.82 6.39
N PHE A 244 13.76 -1.74 5.96
CA PHE A 244 14.08 -1.08 4.69
C PHE A 244 15.50 -0.53 4.69
N HIS A 245 15.90 0.14 5.76
CA HIS A 245 17.24 0.71 5.90
C HIS A 245 18.32 -0.38 5.80
N GLN A 246 18.18 -1.45 6.57
CA GLN A 246 19.15 -2.53 6.58
C GLN A 246 19.21 -3.27 5.24
N TYR A 247 18.06 -3.48 4.58
CA TYR A 247 18.04 -4.08 3.25
C TYR A 247 18.76 -3.21 2.21
N ARG A 248 18.45 -1.91 2.15
CA ARG A 248 19.06 -0.96 1.20
C ARG A 248 20.57 -0.80 1.40
N ASN A 249 21.03 -0.87 2.64
CA ASN A 249 22.45 -0.70 2.99
C ASN A 249 23.24 -2.03 2.99
N GLY A 250 22.65 -3.13 2.50
CA GLY A 250 23.34 -4.43 2.44
C GLY A 250 23.65 -5.03 3.81
N GLN A 251 22.89 -4.64 4.84
CA GLN A 251 23.03 -5.13 6.22
C GLN A 251 22.05 -6.28 6.54
N ALA A 252 21.09 -6.55 5.65
CA ALA A 252 20.22 -7.71 5.74
C ALA A 252 20.96 -9.00 5.34
N ASN A 253 20.39 -10.16 5.67
CA ASN A 253 20.94 -11.46 5.27
C ASN A 253 20.81 -11.75 3.76
N GLN A 254 20.01 -10.97 3.04
CA GLN A 254 19.94 -10.99 1.57
C GLN A 254 20.59 -9.73 1.01
N PRO A 255 21.36 -9.84 -0.08
CA PRO A 255 21.93 -8.67 -0.75
C PRO A 255 20.82 -7.77 -1.31
N TYR A 256 21.09 -6.46 -1.30
CA TYR A 256 20.19 -5.49 -1.91
C TYR A 256 19.99 -5.82 -3.40
N THR A 257 18.75 -6.10 -3.78
CA THR A 257 18.37 -6.49 -5.14
C THR A 257 17.14 -5.67 -5.52
N PRO A 258 17.28 -4.59 -6.31
CA PRO A 258 16.17 -3.68 -6.63
C PRO A 258 14.96 -4.37 -7.28
N THR A 259 15.18 -5.50 -7.97
CA THR A 259 14.14 -6.29 -8.62
C THR A 259 13.42 -7.27 -7.68
N LEU A 260 13.91 -7.47 -6.47
CA LEU A 260 13.27 -8.33 -5.46
C LEU A 260 12.15 -7.56 -4.77
N THR A 261 10.93 -8.09 -4.83
CA THR A 261 9.79 -7.53 -4.10
C THR A 261 9.82 -8.04 -2.66
N LEU A 262 9.94 -7.14 -1.67
CA LEU A 262 9.80 -7.55 -0.27
C LEU A 262 8.33 -7.81 0.07
N ASN A 263 8.05 -8.94 0.70
CA ASN A 263 6.70 -9.36 1.08
C ASN A 263 6.57 -9.47 2.61
N PHE A 264 5.69 -8.66 3.19
CA PHE A 264 5.48 -8.55 4.64
C PHE A 264 4.29 -9.36 5.16
N ASN A 265 3.66 -10.22 4.34
CA ASN A 265 2.46 -10.97 4.76
C ASN A 265 2.74 -11.83 6.01
N LYS A 266 3.90 -12.50 6.05
CA LYS A 266 4.33 -13.30 7.20
C LYS A 266 4.54 -12.42 8.44
N VAL A 267 5.23 -11.29 8.32
CA VAL A 267 5.39 -10.30 9.40
C VAL A 267 4.04 -9.81 9.92
N ALA A 268 3.11 -9.47 9.01
CA ALA A 268 1.78 -9.01 9.38
C ALA A 268 1.03 -10.06 10.21
N GLY A 269 1.14 -11.35 9.85
CA GLY A 269 0.60 -12.46 10.64
C GLY A 269 1.28 -12.63 12.00
N GLN A 270 2.62 -12.64 12.02
CA GLN A 270 3.39 -12.77 13.26
C GLN A 270 3.04 -11.67 14.28
N LEU A 271 2.88 -10.43 13.82
CA LEU A 271 2.60 -9.29 14.69
C LEU A 271 1.12 -9.13 15.04
N ARG A 272 0.20 -9.71 14.24
CA ARG A 272 -1.20 -9.90 14.66
C ARG A 272 -1.26 -10.78 15.90
N ASP A 273 -0.55 -11.89 15.86
CA ASP A 273 -0.67 -12.96 16.86
C ASP A 273 0.24 -12.70 18.08
N GLN A 274 1.43 -12.14 17.87
CA GLN A 274 2.41 -11.89 18.92
C GLN A 274 3.17 -10.56 18.72
N PRO A 275 2.55 -9.39 18.99
CA PRO A 275 3.21 -8.08 18.87
C PRO A 275 4.50 -7.94 19.70
N ALA A 276 4.60 -8.70 20.81
CA ALA A 276 5.77 -8.70 21.67
C ALA A 276 7.04 -9.19 20.97
N LEU A 277 6.94 -9.87 19.81
CA LEU A 277 8.08 -10.28 19.00
C LEU A 277 8.98 -9.10 18.61
N LEU A 278 8.43 -7.88 18.50
CA LEU A 278 9.21 -6.68 18.20
C LEU A 278 10.24 -6.33 19.28
N ARG A 279 10.08 -6.82 20.52
CA ARG A 279 11.05 -6.59 21.59
C ARG A 279 12.33 -7.36 21.28
N ASN A 280 13.37 -6.64 20.88
CA ASN A 280 14.67 -7.19 20.48
C ASN A 280 14.64 -8.06 19.22
N ALA A 281 13.64 -7.89 18.34
CA ALA A 281 13.56 -8.61 17.09
C ALA A 281 14.81 -8.45 16.21
N THR A 282 15.21 -9.54 15.57
CA THR A 282 15.94 -9.49 14.29
C THR A 282 14.98 -9.84 13.16
N PHE A 283 15.41 -9.69 11.92
CA PHE A 283 14.63 -10.13 10.77
C PHE A 283 15.49 -10.93 9.80
N SER A 284 14.84 -11.68 8.94
CA SER A 284 15.46 -12.27 7.75
C SER A 284 14.58 -12.11 6.54
N ILE A 285 15.21 -12.03 5.37
CA ILE A 285 14.57 -12.05 4.06
C ILE A 285 14.96 -13.40 3.43
N ASP A 286 14.01 -14.16 2.90
CA ASP A 286 14.33 -15.36 2.13
C ASP A 286 14.65 -15.03 0.66
N LYS A 287 14.99 -16.05 -0.14
CA LYS A 287 15.34 -15.88 -1.55
C LYS A 287 14.20 -15.33 -2.42
N ASP A 288 12.96 -15.50 -1.96
CA ASP A 288 11.74 -15.11 -2.67
C ASP A 288 11.22 -13.74 -2.16
N GLY A 289 11.94 -13.12 -1.22
CA GLY A 289 11.65 -11.78 -0.71
C GLY A 289 10.70 -11.77 0.48
N HIS A 290 10.32 -12.92 1.02
CA HIS A 290 9.48 -12.95 2.22
C HIS A 290 10.27 -12.50 3.44
N VAL A 291 9.71 -11.52 4.14
CA VAL A 291 10.28 -10.97 5.36
C VAL A 291 9.71 -11.75 6.56
N GLU A 292 10.58 -12.08 7.50
CA GLU A 292 10.22 -12.74 8.75
C GLU A 292 10.89 -12.06 9.94
N ILE A 293 10.13 -11.84 11.01
CA ILE A 293 10.67 -11.40 12.29
C ILE A 293 11.07 -12.63 13.12
N LYS A 294 12.24 -12.56 13.73
CA LYS A 294 12.77 -13.60 14.62
C LYS A 294 13.00 -13.03 16.01
N ALA A 295 12.59 -13.78 17.02
CA ALA A 295 13.01 -13.48 18.38
C ALA A 295 14.53 -13.69 18.48
N LYS A 296 15.22 -12.76 19.13
CA LYS A 296 16.63 -12.95 19.48
C LYS A 296 16.68 -14.02 20.57
N LEU A 297 17.27 -15.16 20.25
CA LEU A 297 17.59 -16.23 21.20
C LEU A 297 18.56 -15.71 22.26
#